data_AF-A0A9E2W0U6-F1
#
_entry.id   AF-A0A9E2W0U6-F1
#
_cell.length_a   1.000
_cell.length_b   1.000
_cell.length_c   1.000
_cell.angle_alpha   90.00
_cell.angle_beta   90.00
_cell.angle_gamma   90.00
#
_symmetry.space_group_name_H-M   'P 1'
#
loop_
_entity.id
_entity.type
_entity.pdbx_description
1 polymer ?
#
loop_
_entity_poly.entity_id
_entity_poly.type
_entity_poly.pdbx_seq_one_letter_code
_entity_poly.pdbx_strand_id
1 'polypeptide(L)'
;MAIRPEVLDELLQGTDAKQLFEKDGLLTELKKALAERVANYHRNTIRHFLWVIAAVGMNGPEDLKPEVLNRRVSLTEIRTYKELYPYLETGDLLEGRAPELYKKPRVMASAGSF
;
A
#
# COMPACT_ATOMS: atom_id res chain seq x y z
N MET A 1 -25.12 -10.42 12.85
CA MET A 1 -25.41 -11.84 12.59
C MET A 1 -24.88 -12.62 13.77
N ALA A 2 -25.78 -13.16 14.61
CA ALA A 2 -25.38 -13.93 15.79
C ALA A 2 -25.23 -15.40 15.41
N ILE A 3 -24.22 -16.07 15.95
CA ILE A 3 -24.06 -17.53 15.81
C ILE A 3 -25.20 -18.18 16.60
N ARG A 4 -25.84 -19.19 16.03
CA ARG A 4 -26.92 -19.92 16.69
C ARG A 4 -26.37 -20.65 17.93
N PRO A 5 -27.06 -20.65 19.09
CA PRO A 5 -26.55 -21.26 20.32
C PRO A 5 -26.16 -22.74 20.16
N GLU A 6 -26.87 -23.48 19.32
CA GLU A 6 -26.65 -24.92 19.10
C GLU A 6 -25.29 -25.17 18.44
N VAL A 7 -24.85 -24.28 17.55
CA VAL A 7 -23.55 -24.35 16.89
C VAL A 7 -22.42 -24.08 17.90
N LEU A 8 -22.65 -23.22 18.90
CA LEU A 8 -21.68 -22.95 19.95
C LEU A 8 -21.51 -24.15 20.87
N ASP A 9 -22.61 -24.81 21.23
CA ASP A 9 -22.58 -26.02 22.04
C ASP A 9 -21.84 -27.17 21.33
N GLU A 10 -22.04 -27.37 20.03
CA GLU A 10 -21.34 -28.38 19.23
C GLU A 10 -19.82 -28.10 19.10
N LEU A 11 -19.42 -26.83 19.04
CA LEU A 11 -18.01 -26.43 19.05
C LEU A 11 -17.35 -26.70 20.40
N LEU A 12 -18.07 -26.43 21.50
CA LEU A 12 -17.58 -26.67 22.87
C LEU A 12 -17.42 -28.17 23.18
N GLN A 13 -18.17 -29.03 22.47
CA GLN A 13 -18.04 -30.49 22.55
C GLN A 13 -16.87 -31.07 21.74
N GLY A 14 -16.08 -30.23 21.05
CA GLY A 14 -14.87 -30.65 20.33
C GLY A 14 -15.10 -31.09 18.88
N THR A 15 -16.25 -30.74 18.29
CA THR A 15 -16.52 -30.97 16.85
C THR A 15 -15.59 -30.11 15.99
N ASP A 16 -15.11 -30.66 14.87
CA ASP A 16 -14.31 -29.88 13.91
C ASP A 16 -15.12 -28.69 13.38
N ALA A 17 -14.65 -27.48 13.69
CA ALA A 17 -15.34 -26.24 13.37
C ALA A 17 -15.54 -26.05 11.87
N LYS A 18 -14.62 -26.56 11.04
CA LYS A 18 -14.67 -26.36 9.59
C LYS A 18 -15.80 -27.19 8.98
N GLN A 19 -15.94 -28.44 9.39
CA GLN A 19 -17.05 -29.31 8.97
C GLN A 19 -18.41 -28.78 9.45
N LEU A 20 -18.47 -28.28 10.69
CA LEU A 20 -19.70 -27.74 11.26
C LEU A 20 -20.22 -26.52 10.50
N PHE A 21 -19.34 -25.56 10.21
CA PHE A 21 -19.70 -24.34 9.48
C PHE A 21 -19.96 -24.57 7.98
N GLU A 22 -19.42 -25.65 7.40
CA GLU A 22 -19.72 -26.06 6.02
C GLU A 22 -21.10 -26.71 5.90
N LYS A 23 -21.48 -27.57 6.85
CA LYS A 23 -22.76 -28.30 6.86
C LYS A 23 -23.99 -27.37 6.87
N ASP A 24 -23.88 -26.25 7.58
CA ASP A 24 -24.96 -25.27 7.71
C ASP A 24 -24.95 -24.18 6.62
N GLY A 25 -24.01 -24.22 5.68
CA GLY A 25 -23.85 -23.18 4.65
C GLY A 25 -23.36 -21.83 5.19
N LEU A 26 -23.12 -21.72 6.52
CA LEU A 26 -22.66 -20.51 7.19
C LEU A 26 -21.36 -19.98 6.60
N LEU A 27 -20.42 -20.88 6.28
CA LEU A 27 -19.15 -20.50 5.66
C LEU A 27 -19.35 -19.87 4.27
N THR A 28 -20.31 -20.35 3.49
CA THR A 28 -20.63 -19.82 2.16
C THR A 28 -21.23 -18.42 2.27
N GLU A 29 -22.18 -18.23 3.18
CA GLU A 29 -22.78 -16.92 3.45
C GLU A 29 -21.75 -15.91 3.96
N LEU A 30 -20.86 -16.31 4.88
CA LEU A 30 -19.78 -15.46 5.38
C LEU A 30 -18.79 -15.08 4.26
N LYS A 31 -18.41 -16.03 3.40
CA LYS A 31 -17.54 -15.76 2.25
C LYS A 31 -18.20 -14.77 1.28
N LYS A 32 -19.50 -14.92 1.02
CA LYS A 32 -20.27 -14.00 0.16
C LYS A 32 -20.33 -12.59 0.76
N ALA A 33 -20.71 -12.46 2.03
CA ALA A 33 -20.76 -11.18 2.73
C ALA A 33 -19.37 -10.51 2.79
N LEU A 34 -18.31 -11.29 3.01
CA LEU A 34 -16.94 -10.80 2.97
C LEU A 34 -16.58 -10.28 1.57
N ALA A 35 -16.89 -11.04 0.51
CA ALA A 35 -16.62 -10.64 -0.86
C ALA A 35 -17.32 -9.32 -1.22
N GLU A 36 -18.60 -9.17 -0.85
CA GLU A 36 -19.35 -7.92 -1.04
C GLU A 36 -18.70 -6.75 -0.27
N ARG A 37 -18.27 -6.98 0.97
CA ARG A 37 -17.58 -5.97 1.78
C ARG A 37 -16.26 -5.56 1.15
N VAL A 38 -15.46 -6.51 0.66
CA VAL A 38 -14.18 -6.24 -0.02
C VAL A 38 -14.41 -5.43 -1.30
N ALA A 39 -15.39 -5.82 -2.12
CA ALA A 39 -15.73 -5.09 -3.34
C ALA A 39 -16.18 -3.66 -3.05
N ASN A 40 -17.02 -3.46 -2.04
CA ASN A 40 -17.48 -2.14 -1.61
C ASN A 40 -16.33 -1.28 -1.07
N TYR A 41 -15.46 -1.87 -0.25
CA TYR A 41 -14.28 -1.18 0.26
C TYR A 41 -13.38 -0.71 -0.88
N HIS A 42 -13.01 -1.61 -1.80
CA HIS A 42 -12.17 -1.27 -2.95
C HIS A 42 -12.80 -0.16 -3.81
N ARG A 43 -14.07 -0.30 -4.17
CA ARG A 43 -14.80 0.71 -4.96
C ARG A 43 -14.80 2.07 -4.28
N ASN A 44 -15.02 2.10 -2.97
CA ASN A 44 -15.03 3.34 -2.21
C ASN A 44 -13.62 3.93 -2.08
N THR A 45 -12.59 3.12 -1.86
CA THR A 45 -11.19 3.58 -1.80
C THR A 45 -10.79 4.24 -3.13
N ILE A 46 -11.06 3.60 -4.27
CA ILE A 46 -10.75 4.18 -5.59
C ILE A 46 -11.53 5.49 -5.81
N ARG A 47 -12.82 5.53 -5.47
CA ARG A 47 -13.62 6.76 -5.60
C ARG A 47 -13.04 7.91 -4.77
N HIS A 48 -12.73 7.66 -3.49
CA HIS A 48 -12.18 8.70 -2.62
C HIS A 48 -10.80 9.16 -3.09
N PHE A 49 -9.96 8.23 -3.54
CA PHE A 49 -8.67 8.57 -4.13
C PHE A 49 -8.84 9.54 -5.30
N LEU A 50 -9.73 9.24 -6.25
CA LEU A 50 -10.00 10.13 -7.39
C LEU A 50 -10.57 11.50 -6.98
N TRP A 51 -11.38 11.57 -5.92
CA TRP A 51 -11.83 12.85 -5.37
C TRP A 51 -10.69 13.68 -4.79
N VAL A 52 -9.74 13.04 -4.10
CA VAL A 52 -8.55 13.75 -3.59
C VAL A 52 -7.71 14.28 -4.74
N ILE A 53 -7.48 13.47 -5.78
CA ILE A 53 -6.77 13.87 -7.01
C ILE A 53 -7.44 15.09 -7.66
N ALA A 54 -8.76 15.04 -7.85
CA ALA A 54 -9.50 16.16 -8.40
C ALA A 54 -9.46 17.40 -7.51
N ALA A 55 -9.53 17.24 -6.19
CA ALA A 55 -9.49 18.34 -5.22
C ALA A 55 -8.14 19.08 -5.22
N VAL A 56 -7.04 18.39 -5.53
CA VAL A 56 -5.72 19.01 -5.70
C VAL A 56 -5.48 19.54 -7.12
N GLY A 57 -6.50 19.53 -7.98
CA GLY A 57 -6.45 20.09 -9.34
C GLY A 57 -5.80 19.18 -10.38
N MET A 58 -5.69 17.88 -10.11
CA MET A 58 -5.15 16.88 -11.03
C MET A 58 -6.26 16.16 -11.80
N ASN A 59 -5.95 15.69 -13.01
CA ASN A 59 -6.90 15.00 -13.89
C ASN A 59 -6.89 13.49 -13.65
N GLY A 60 -5.77 12.95 -13.18
CA GLY A 60 -5.64 11.51 -12.95
C GLY A 60 -4.47 11.12 -12.04
N PRO A 61 -4.39 9.83 -11.66
CA PRO A 61 -3.30 9.31 -10.84
C PRO A 61 -1.91 9.49 -11.46
N GLU A 62 -1.82 9.56 -12.79
CA GLU A 62 -0.61 9.80 -13.56
C GLU A 62 0.02 11.17 -13.30
N ASP A 63 -0.76 12.13 -12.82
CA ASP A 63 -0.30 13.48 -12.46
C ASP A 63 0.41 13.51 -11.09
N LEU A 64 0.30 12.44 -10.29
CA LEU A 64 1.06 12.29 -9.05
C LEU A 64 2.54 12.03 -9.38
N LYS A 65 3.30 13.11 -9.48
CA LYS A 65 4.76 13.08 -9.67
C LYS A 65 5.53 13.41 -8.38
N PRO A 66 6.80 13.03 -8.25
CA PRO A 66 7.60 13.35 -7.05
C PRO A 66 7.70 14.84 -6.72
N GLU A 67 7.48 15.72 -7.70
CA GLU A 67 7.43 17.18 -7.56
C GLU A 67 6.31 17.66 -6.62
N VAL A 68 5.18 16.94 -6.58
CA VAL A 68 3.99 17.38 -5.82
C VAL A 68 3.82 16.62 -4.50
N LEU A 69 4.60 15.55 -4.29
CA LEU A 69 4.57 14.74 -3.09
C LEU A 69 5.52 15.31 -2.04
N ASN A 70 4.97 15.84 -0.95
CA ASN A 70 5.74 16.39 0.15
C ASN A 70 5.96 15.38 1.27
N ARG A 71 7.17 15.35 1.81
CA ARG A 71 7.56 14.56 2.98
C ARG A 71 8.24 15.46 4.01
N ARG A 72 7.74 15.42 5.23
CA ARG A 72 8.41 16.01 6.38
C ARG A 72 9.65 15.17 6.72
N VAL A 73 10.83 15.79 6.72
CA VAL A 73 12.11 15.13 7.00
C VAL A 73 12.74 15.55 8.32
N SER A 74 12.28 16.64 8.90
CA SER A 74 12.58 17.05 10.27
C SER A 74 11.40 17.80 10.87
N LEU A 75 11.53 18.27 12.12
CA LEU A 75 10.50 19.10 12.75
C LEU A 75 10.23 20.39 11.95
N THR A 76 11.27 20.96 11.33
CA THR A 76 11.23 22.25 10.66
C THR A 76 11.31 22.17 9.14
N GLU A 77 11.53 20.97 8.59
CA GLU A 77 11.83 20.81 7.16
C GLU A 77 10.87 19.84 6.47
N ILE A 78 10.32 20.32 5.36
CA ILE A 78 9.50 19.57 4.41
C ILE A 78 10.21 19.65 3.06
N ARG A 79 10.34 18.51 2.39
CA ARG A 79 10.90 18.41 1.05
C ARG A 79 9.99 17.57 0.17
N THR A 80 10.03 17.83 -1.12
CA THR A 80 9.39 17.01 -2.14
C THR A 80 10.17 15.70 -2.33
N TYR A 81 9.50 14.66 -2.84
CA TYR A 81 10.18 13.41 -3.18
C TYR A 81 11.25 13.60 -4.26
N LYS A 82 11.07 14.57 -5.17
CA LYS A 82 12.09 14.92 -6.18
C LYS A 82 13.39 15.43 -5.55
N GLU A 83 13.28 16.27 -4.51
CA GLU A 83 14.45 16.79 -3.80
C GLU A 83 15.14 15.71 -2.97
N LEU A 84 14.36 14.79 -2.41
CA LEU A 84 14.89 13.68 -1.60
C LEU A 84 15.55 12.61 -2.46
N TYR A 85 15.03 12.37 -3.65
CA TYR A 85 15.46 11.33 -4.57
C TYR A 85 15.58 11.90 -5.99
N PRO A 86 16.64 12.67 -6.26
CA PRO A 86 16.83 13.24 -7.59
C PRO A 86 17.08 12.13 -8.60
N TYR A 87 16.43 12.24 -9.76
CA TYR A 87 16.60 11.29 -10.85
C TYR A 87 18.04 11.31 -11.38
N LEU A 88 18.49 10.14 -11.81
CA LEU A 88 19.79 9.93 -12.45
C LEU A 88 19.57 9.62 -13.92
N GLU A 89 20.31 10.29 -14.78
CA GLU A 89 20.45 9.93 -16.18
C GLU A 89 21.50 8.81 -16.33
N THR A 90 21.43 8.13 -17.47
CA THR A 90 22.44 7.11 -17.79
C THR A 90 23.83 7.75 -17.81
N GLY A 91 24.77 7.13 -17.10
CA GLY A 91 26.16 7.60 -17.01
C GLY A 91 26.43 8.62 -15.90
N ASP A 92 25.42 9.19 -15.23
CA ASP A 92 25.63 10.24 -14.21
C ASP A 92 26.57 9.81 -13.07
N LEU A 93 26.41 8.57 -12.61
CA LEU A 93 27.25 7.98 -11.57
C LEU A 93 28.66 7.65 -12.03
N LEU A 94 28.94 7.58 -13.33
CA LEU A 94 30.27 7.27 -13.87
C LEU A 94 31.01 8.55 -14.26
N GLU A 95 30.31 9.48 -14.89
CA GLU A 95 30.88 10.72 -15.42
C GLU A 95 31.00 11.85 -14.38
N GLY A 96 30.59 11.60 -13.13
CA GLY A 96 30.68 12.60 -12.06
C GLY A 96 29.63 13.70 -12.14
N ARG A 97 28.61 13.51 -12.98
CA ARG A 97 27.44 14.39 -13.13
C ARG A 97 26.34 14.11 -12.09
N ALA A 98 26.52 13.08 -11.28
CA ALA A 98 25.55 12.70 -10.26
C ALA A 98 25.21 13.85 -9.29
N PRO A 99 23.92 13.99 -8.90
CA PRO A 99 23.48 14.90 -7.85
C PRO A 99 24.26 14.71 -6.55
N GLU A 100 24.33 15.78 -5.75
CA GLU A 100 25.15 15.86 -4.52
C GLU A 100 24.92 14.67 -3.57
N LEU A 101 23.67 14.24 -3.44
CA LEU A 101 23.25 13.12 -2.60
C LEU A 101 24.00 11.81 -2.93
N TYR A 102 24.42 11.62 -4.17
CA TYR A 102 25.07 10.40 -4.65
C TYR A 102 26.59 10.49 -4.71
N LYS A 103 27.20 11.67 -4.52
CA LYS A 103 28.66 11.83 -4.65
C LYS A 103 29.46 11.01 -3.64
N LYS A 104 29.08 11.06 -2.35
CA LYS A 104 29.77 10.29 -1.31
C LYS A 104 29.61 8.77 -1.52
N PRO A 105 28.39 8.22 -1.69
CA PRO A 105 28.23 6.80 -2.00
C PRO A 105 28.98 6.36 -3.26
N ARG A 106 29.00 7.19 -4.32
CA ARG A 106 29.74 6.90 -5.56
C ARG A 106 31.23 6.72 -5.31
N VAL A 107 31.86 7.59 -4.53
CA VAL A 107 33.30 7.47 -4.20
C VAL A 107 33.59 6.23 -3.35
N MET A 108 32.64 5.86 -2.48
CA MET A 108 32.75 4.66 -1.66
C MET A 108 32.49 3.36 -2.43
N ALA A 109 31.80 3.44 -3.56
CA ALA A 109 31.47 2.27 -4.37
C ALA A 109 32.72 1.73 -5.07
N SER A 110 33.05 0.46 -4.83
CA SER A 110 34.14 -0.26 -5.49
C SER A 110 33.60 -1.56 -6.08
N ALA A 111 33.98 -1.88 -7.31
CA ALA A 111 33.60 -3.14 -7.94
C ALA A 111 34.19 -4.37 -7.23
N GLY A 112 35.27 -4.19 -6.46
CA GLY A 112 35.95 -5.27 -5.74
C GLY A 112 35.40 -5.60 -4.35
N SER A 113 34.31 -4.96 -3.92
CA SER A 113 33.69 -5.19 -2.60
C SER A 113 32.44 -6.08 -2.63
N PHE A 114 32.20 -6.78 -3.74
CA PHE A 114 31.08 -7.72 -3.93
C PHE A 114 31.60 -9.15 -4.11
#